data_AF-A0A1B9RZN2-F1
#
_entry.id   AF-A0A1B9RZN2-F1
#
_cell.length_a   1.000
_cell.length_b   1.000
_cell.length_c   1.000
_cell.angle_alpha   90.00
_cell.angle_beta   90.00
_cell.angle_gamma   90.00
#
_symmetry.space_group_name_H-M   'P 1'
#
loop_
_entity.id
_entity.type
_entity.pdbx_description
1 polymer ?
#
loop_
_entity_poly.entity_id
_entity_poly.type
_entity_poly.pdbx_seq_one_letter_code
_entity_poly.pdbx_strand_id
1 'polypeptide(L)'
;MLTFDDANGKSKEAMDTILKSYSDTTKGFQAIASEATEYSKKSFQDAISHFEALAGTRSFEAALELQTKYAKSAYENFVAEATKLGEMYSDLAKSAYKSYEAPVAAAVAKASKAATAVTSNAA
;
A
#
# COMPACT_ATOMS: atom_id res chain seq x y z
N MET A 1 8.28 -4.65 41.77
CA MET A 1 9.18 -5.64 41.16
C MET A 1 8.89 -5.64 39.67
N LEU A 2 9.75 -5.06 38.84
CA LEU A 2 9.67 -5.23 37.39
C LEU A 2 10.26 -6.60 37.09
N THR A 3 9.40 -7.59 36.91
CA THR A 3 9.76 -8.98 36.73
C THR A 3 10.51 -9.14 35.41
N PHE A 4 11.73 -9.69 35.45
CA PHE A 4 12.52 -9.99 34.24
C PHE A 4 11.75 -10.83 33.22
N ASP A 5 10.82 -11.66 33.68
CA ASP A 5 9.95 -12.50 32.85
C ASP A 5 8.96 -11.66 32.02
N ASP A 6 8.37 -10.60 32.59
CA ASP A 6 7.52 -9.64 31.86
C ASP A 6 8.34 -8.81 30.85
N ALA A 7 9.59 -8.48 31.19
CA ALA A 7 10.51 -7.77 30.29
C ALA A 7 10.92 -8.66 29.11
N ASN A 8 11.12 -9.97 29.35
CA ASN A 8 11.49 -10.94 28.33
C ASN A 8 10.30 -11.25 27.39
N GLY A 9 9.08 -11.39 27.94
CA GLY A 9 7.84 -11.56 27.17
C GLY A 9 7.55 -10.38 26.25
N LYS A 10 7.63 -9.15 26.77
CA LYS A 10 7.44 -7.92 25.97
C LYS A 10 8.51 -7.71 24.90
N SER A 11 9.76 -8.12 25.18
CA SER A 11 10.85 -8.10 24.20
C SER A 11 10.55 -9.05 23.03
N LYS A 12 10.08 -10.27 23.32
CA LYS A 12 9.69 -11.24 22.30
C LYS A 12 8.52 -10.75 21.44
N GLU A 13 7.45 -10.22 22.05
CA GLU A 13 6.31 -9.68 21.30
C GLU A 13 6.70 -8.48 20.42
N ALA A 14 7.60 -7.61 20.90
CA ALA A 14 8.15 -6.52 20.10
C ALA A 14 8.98 -7.03 18.91
N MET A 15 9.81 -8.06 19.11
CA MET A 15 10.56 -8.70 18.02
C MET A 15 9.66 -9.38 17.00
N ASP A 16 8.65 -10.12 17.45
CA ASP A 16 7.66 -10.76 16.57
C ASP A 16 6.88 -9.71 15.75
N THR A 17 6.56 -8.56 16.36
CA THR A 17 5.91 -7.42 15.70
C THR A 17 6.80 -6.75 14.65
N ILE A 18 8.08 -6.56 14.96
CA ILE A 18 9.05 -5.97 14.03
C ILE A 18 9.29 -6.91 12.84
N LEU A 19 9.51 -8.20 13.09
CA LEU A 19 9.69 -9.21 12.04
C LEU A 19 8.47 -9.30 11.13
N LYS A 20 7.27 -9.27 11.71
CA LYS A 20 6.02 -9.24 10.95
C LYS A 20 5.91 -7.98 10.08
N SER A 21 6.16 -6.80 10.65
CA SER A 21 6.08 -5.53 9.91
C SER A 21 7.10 -5.47 8.78
N TYR A 22 8.30 -6.01 8.97
CA TYR A 22 9.30 -6.14 7.92
C TYR A 22 8.85 -7.08 6.80
N SER A 23 8.29 -8.24 7.15
CA SER A 23 7.75 -9.20 6.18
C SER A 23 6.59 -8.60 5.38
N ASP A 24 5.65 -7.95 6.05
CA ASP A 24 4.47 -7.32 5.43
C ASP A 24 4.88 -6.16 4.52
N THR A 25 5.85 -5.36 4.93
CA THR A 25 6.44 -4.28 4.11
C THR A 25 7.10 -4.85 2.84
N THR A 26 7.91 -5.90 2.98
CA THR A 26 8.57 -6.56 1.84
C THR A 26 7.54 -7.13 0.85
N LYS A 27 6.50 -7.80 1.36
CA LYS A 27 5.40 -8.33 0.53
C LYS A 27 4.63 -7.21 -0.18
N GLY A 28 4.38 -6.08 0.48
CA GLY A 28 3.73 -4.93 -0.14
C GLY A 28 4.54 -4.38 -1.33
N PHE A 29 5.85 -4.25 -1.19
CA PHE A 29 6.72 -3.88 -2.32
C PHE A 29 6.71 -4.92 -3.44
N GLN A 30 6.74 -6.21 -3.11
CA GLN A 30 6.62 -7.28 -4.11
C GLN A 30 5.29 -7.20 -4.87
N ALA A 31 4.19 -6.94 -4.17
CA ALA A 31 2.89 -6.77 -4.79
C ALA A 31 2.87 -5.57 -5.75
N ILE A 32 3.40 -4.41 -5.33
CA ILE A 32 3.51 -3.21 -6.18
C ILE A 32 4.33 -3.50 -7.44
N ALA A 33 5.48 -4.18 -7.30
CA ALA A 33 6.31 -4.54 -8.44
C ALA A 33 5.61 -5.51 -9.40
N SER A 34 4.86 -6.48 -8.86
CA SER A 34 4.05 -7.41 -9.66
C SER A 34 2.97 -6.68 -10.45
N GLU A 35 2.22 -5.80 -9.79
CA GLU A 35 1.15 -5.02 -10.41
C GLU A 35 1.69 -4.14 -11.54
N ALA A 36 2.75 -3.36 -11.27
CA ALA A 36 3.38 -2.53 -12.28
C ALA A 36 3.89 -3.33 -13.49
N THR A 37 4.37 -4.55 -13.26
CA THR A 37 4.81 -5.47 -14.33
C THR A 37 3.61 -5.96 -15.16
N GLU A 38 2.52 -6.34 -14.51
CA GLU A 38 1.29 -6.77 -15.18
C GLU A 38 0.68 -5.66 -16.02
N TYR A 39 0.56 -4.45 -15.46
CA TYR A 39 0.11 -3.27 -16.20
C TYR A 39 0.99 -2.95 -17.40
N SER A 40 2.32 -3.01 -17.25
CA SER A 40 3.26 -2.78 -18.35
C SER A 40 3.09 -3.80 -19.46
N LYS A 41 2.95 -5.09 -19.11
CA LYS A 41 2.71 -6.17 -20.07
C LYS A 41 1.39 -5.95 -20.81
N LYS A 42 0.32 -5.61 -20.08
CA LYS A 42 -1.00 -5.35 -20.67
C LYS A 42 -0.94 -4.15 -21.62
N SER A 43 -0.33 -3.04 -21.18
CA SER A 43 -0.19 -1.82 -21.99
C SER A 43 0.54 -2.09 -23.30
N PHE A 44 1.58 -2.92 -23.26
CA PHE A 44 2.33 -3.31 -24.45
C PHE A 44 1.50 -4.19 -25.41
N GLN A 45 0.73 -5.13 -24.87
CA GLN A 45 -0.19 -5.96 -25.65
C GLN A 45 -1.29 -5.12 -26.31
N ASP A 46 -1.90 -4.18 -25.57
CA ASP A 46 -2.90 -3.26 -26.08
C ASP A 46 -2.33 -2.39 -27.21
N ALA A 47 -1.09 -1.89 -27.06
CA ALA A 47 -0.41 -1.08 -28.07
C ALA A 47 -0.12 -1.88 -29.35
N ILE A 48 0.35 -3.12 -29.24
CA ILE A 48 0.55 -4.01 -30.40
C ILE A 48 -0.77 -4.24 -31.11
N SER A 49 -1.83 -4.60 -30.37
CA SER A 49 -3.14 -4.86 -30.95
C SER A 49 -3.70 -3.62 -31.68
N HIS A 50 -3.51 -2.43 -31.10
CA HIS A 50 -3.88 -1.17 -31.75
C HIS A 50 -3.08 -0.95 -33.04
N PHE A 51 -1.76 -1.17 -33.00
CA PHE A 51 -0.91 -1.00 -34.17
C PHE A 51 -1.28 -1.97 -35.31
N GLU A 52 -1.56 -3.23 -35.00
CA GLU A 52 -2.03 -4.21 -35.98
C GLU A 52 -3.36 -3.78 -36.62
N ALA A 53 -4.31 -3.30 -35.81
CA ALA A 53 -5.59 -2.79 -36.32
C ALA A 53 -5.41 -1.53 -37.18
N LEU A 54 -4.51 -0.63 -36.78
CA LEU A 54 -4.19 0.59 -37.52
C LEU A 54 -3.49 0.28 -38.85
N ALA A 55 -2.58 -0.68 -38.88
CA ALA A 55 -1.89 -1.11 -40.10
C ALA A 55 -2.84 -1.79 -41.10
N GLY A 56 -3.90 -2.44 -40.60
CA GLY A 56 -4.93 -3.08 -41.43
C GLY A 56 -5.99 -2.13 -42.01
N THR A 57 -6.08 -0.89 -41.52
CA THR A 57 -7.13 0.05 -41.95
C THR A 57 -6.76 0.79 -43.23
N ARG A 58 -7.75 0.99 -44.11
CA ARG A 58 -7.58 1.65 -45.43
C ARG A 58 -8.27 3.02 -45.54
N SER A 59 -9.00 3.43 -44.51
CA SER A 59 -9.69 4.72 -44.46
C SER A 59 -9.19 5.55 -43.29
N PHE A 60 -9.14 6.87 -43.50
CA PHE A 60 -8.69 7.81 -42.49
C PHE A 60 -9.69 7.90 -41.33
N GLU A 61 -10.98 7.86 -41.63
CA GLU A 61 -12.05 7.87 -40.62
C GLU A 61 -11.95 6.67 -39.67
N ALA A 62 -11.68 5.47 -40.21
CA ALA A 62 -11.51 4.28 -39.36
C ALA A 62 -10.22 4.33 -38.53
N ALA A 63 -9.14 4.89 -39.09
CA ALA A 63 -7.91 5.11 -38.34
C ALA A 63 -8.11 6.11 -37.19
N LEU A 64 -8.87 7.19 -37.41
CA LEU A 64 -9.25 8.15 -36.37
C LEU A 64 -10.12 7.51 -35.28
N GLU A 65 -11.09 6.69 -35.66
CA GLU A 65 -11.93 5.96 -34.70
C GLU A 65 -11.09 5.02 -33.83
N LEU A 66 -10.20 4.23 -34.44
CA LEU A 66 -9.26 3.35 -33.72
C LEU A 66 -8.37 4.14 -32.76
N GLN A 67 -7.76 5.23 -33.22
CA GLN A 67 -6.88 6.05 -32.39
C GLN A 67 -7.63 6.68 -31.21
N THR A 68 -8.84 7.17 -31.45
CA THR A 68 -9.69 7.77 -30.41
C THR A 68 -10.09 6.74 -29.37
N LYS A 69 -10.48 5.54 -29.81
CA LYS A 69 -10.83 4.42 -28.92
C LYS A 69 -9.63 3.98 -28.09
N TYR A 70 -8.46 3.81 -28.71
CA TYR A 70 -7.23 3.45 -28.03
C TYR A 70 -6.85 4.51 -26.98
N ALA A 71 -6.89 5.79 -27.33
CA ALA A 71 -6.56 6.87 -26.40
C ALA A 71 -7.51 6.89 -25.19
N LYS A 72 -8.82 6.72 -25.43
CA LYS A 72 -9.82 6.64 -24.35
C LYS A 72 -9.55 5.45 -23.42
N SER A 73 -9.38 4.25 -23.98
CA SER A 73 -9.11 3.05 -23.19
C SER A 73 -7.77 3.13 -22.45
N ALA A 74 -6.72 3.65 -23.07
CA ALA A 74 -5.43 3.86 -22.43
C ALA A 74 -5.54 4.81 -21.23
N TYR A 75 -6.32 5.89 -21.35
CA TYR A 75 -6.56 6.83 -20.25
C TYR A 75 -7.35 6.18 -19.10
N GLU A 76 -8.44 5.48 -19.41
CA GLU A 76 -9.25 4.77 -18.41
C GLU A 76 -8.43 3.72 -17.67
N ASN A 77 -7.64 2.92 -18.40
CA ASN A 77 -6.76 1.91 -17.82
C ASN A 77 -5.67 2.53 -16.94
N PHE A 78 -5.06 3.63 -17.39
CA PHE A 78 -4.03 4.34 -16.62
C PHE A 78 -4.58 4.89 -15.31
N VAL A 79 -5.74 5.53 -15.33
CA VAL A 79 -6.35 6.08 -14.10
C VAL A 79 -6.73 4.97 -13.13
N ALA A 80 -7.26 3.86 -13.64
CA ALA A 80 -7.56 2.69 -12.82
C ALA A 80 -6.30 2.13 -12.15
N GLU A 81 -5.22 1.97 -12.91
CA GLU A 81 -3.93 1.50 -12.42
C GLU A 81 -3.32 2.45 -11.38
N ALA A 82 -3.31 3.75 -11.67
CA ALA A 82 -2.79 4.76 -10.76
C ALA A 82 -3.55 4.79 -9.43
N THR A 83 -4.87 4.61 -9.49
CA THR A 83 -5.72 4.49 -8.29
C THR A 83 -5.32 3.25 -7.49
N LYS A 84 -5.20 2.10 -8.15
CA LYS A 84 -4.81 0.82 -7.52
C LYS A 84 -3.43 0.90 -6.87
N LEU A 85 -2.43 1.41 -7.58
CA LEU A 85 -1.09 1.62 -7.02
C LEU A 85 -1.12 2.59 -5.83
N GLY A 86 -1.92 3.66 -5.91
CA GLY A 86 -2.11 4.59 -4.81
C GLY A 86 -2.65 3.91 -3.54
N GLU A 87 -3.65 3.04 -3.68
CA GLU A 87 -4.18 2.23 -2.59
C GLU A 87 -3.12 1.29 -2.00
N MET A 88 -2.35 0.60 -2.85
CA MET A 88 -1.27 -0.29 -2.42
C MET A 88 -0.17 0.44 -1.65
N TYR A 89 0.24 1.64 -2.10
CA TYR A 89 1.20 2.47 -1.37
C TYR A 89 0.64 2.96 -0.03
N SER A 90 -0.64 3.32 0.02
CA SER A 90 -1.32 3.67 1.28
C SER A 90 -1.32 2.50 2.27
N ASP A 91 -1.62 1.29 1.80
CA ASP A 91 -1.69 0.11 2.66
C ASP A 91 -0.30 -0.36 3.12
N LEU A 92 0.71 -0.18 2.28
CA LEU A 92 2.12 -0.35 2.65
C LEU A 92 2.51 0.62 3.76
N ALA A 93 2.17 1.92 3.62
CA ALA A 93 2.44 2.92 4.64
C ALA A 93 1.76 2.56 5.97
N LYS A 94 0.46 2.19 5.95
CA LYS A 94 -0.26 1.74 7.16
C LYS A 94 0.44 0.55 7.83
N SER A 95 0.90 -0.42 7.04
CA SER A 95 1.60 -1.61 7.55
C SER A 95 2.94 -1.27 8.19
N ALA A 96 3.69 -0.31 7.62
CA ALA A 96 4.91 0.20 8.23
C ALA A 96 4.65 0.95 9.55
N TYR A 97 3.56 1.73 9.63
CA TYR A 97 3.20 2.49 10.82
C TYR A 97 2.68 1.65 11.99
N LYS A 98 2.17 0.43 11.75
CA LYS A 98 1.69 -0.48 12.82
C LYS A 98 2.74 -0.78 13.89
N SER A 99 4.02 -0.77 13.55
CA SER A 99 5.13 -0.95 14.51
C SER A 99 5.14 0.10 15.63
N TYR A 100 4.47 1.24 15.43
CA TYR A 100 4.42 2.36 16.38
C TYR A 100 3.13 2.41 17.22
N GLU A 101 2.11 1.59 16.93
CA GLU A 101 0.83 1.62 17.65
C GLU A 101 0.97 1.15 19.11
N ALA A 102 1.74 0.09 19.38
CA ALA A 102 1.92 -0.44 20.73
C ALA A 102 2.66 0.52 21.69
N PRO A 103 3.77 1.18 21.27
CA PRO A 103 4.42 2.23 22.07
C PRO A 103 3.52 3.43 22.38
N VAL A 104 2.72 3.89 21.40
CA VAL A 104 1.82 5.04 21.57
C VAL A 104 0.65 4.70 22.49
N ALA A 105 0.02 3.53 22.32
CA ALA A 105 -1.03 3.07 23.22
C ALA A 105 -0.52 2.90 24.66
N ALA A 106 0.71 2.40 24.85
CA ALA A 106 1.34 2.31 26.16
C ALA A 106 1.64 3.68 26.77
N ALA A 107 2.07 4.66 25.96
CA ALA A 107 2.30 6.03 26.41
C ALA A 107 0.98 6.73 26.80
N VAL A 108 -0.08 6.55 26.03
CA VAL A 108 -1.43 7.09 26.32
C VAL A 108 -2.01 6.45 27.59
N ALA A 109 -1.86 5.13 27.77
CA ALA A 109 -2.26 4.43 28.99
C ALA A 109 -1.48 4.90 30.23
N LYS A 110 -0.18 5.22 30.05
CA LYS A 110 0.67 5.76 31.12
C LYS A 110 0.29 7.21 31.48
N ALA A 111 -0.01 8.03 30.48
CA ALA A 111 -0.44 9.41 30.67
C ALA A 111 -1.82 9.51 31.35
N SER A 112 -2.76 8.65 30.94
CA SER A 112 -4.09 8.57 31.57
C SER A 112 -4.01 8.08 33.02
N LYS A 113 -3.20 7.05 33.33
CA LYS A 113 -2.93 6.64 34.73
C LYS A 113 -2.29 7.76 35.56
N ALA A 114 -1.35 8.50 35.00
CA ALA A 114 -0.71 9.62 35.69
C ALA A 114 -1.70 10.76 35.98
N ALA A 115 -2.60 11.06 35.04
CA ALA A 115 -3.66 12.04 35.23
C ALA A 115 -4.64 11.64 36.35
N THR A 116 -5.05 10.36 36.42
CA THR A 116 -5.93 9.87 37.49
C THR A 116 -5.26 9.92 38.87
N ALA A 117 -3.95 9.64 38.95
CA ALA A 117 -3.18 9.70 40.19
C ALA A 117 -2.96 11.15 40.71
N VAL A 118 -2.81 12.12 39.79
CA VAL A 118 -2.73 13.54 40.16
C VAL A 118 -4.06 14.04 40.74
N THR A 119 -5.20 13.59 40.22
CA THR A 119 -6.52 13.96 40.74
C THR A 119 -6.90 13.27 42.05
N SER A 120 -6.36 12.08 42.37
CA SER A 120 -6.63 11.41 43.64
C SER A 120 -5.81 11.94 44.81
N ASN A 121 -4.65 12.54 44.55
CA ASN A 121 -3.79 13.16 45.57
C ASN A 121 -4.20 14.60 45.92
N ALA A 122 -5.20 15.16 45.22
CA ALA A 122 -5.71 16.51 45.44
C ALA A 122 -7.05 16.55 46.21
N ALA A 123 -7.55 15.39 46.65
CA ALA A 123 -8.71 15.22 47.54
C ALA A 123 -8.23 14.75 48.92
#